data_AF-A0AAD7BFV8-F1
#
_entry.id   AF-A0AAD7BFV8-F1
#
_cell.length_a   1.000
_cell.length_b   1.000
_cell.length_c   1.000
_cell.angle_alpha   90.00
_cell.angle_beta   90.00
_cell.angle_gamma   90.00
#
_symmetry.space_group_name_H-M   'P 1'
#
loop_
_entity.id
_entity.type
_entity.pdbx_description
1 polymer ?
#
loop_
_entity_poly.entity_id
_entity_poly.type
_entity_poly.pdbx_seq_one_letter_code
_entity_poly.pdbx_strand_id
1 'polypeptide(L)'
;MSLALLVLLPLTLLFSVARADLANLTIDDTNTTYWVWLNSWTAITPTLPCPGCAAQPDSTSVYNRTWHDGTLVSGIFNFQGTAVYIYGIDIPKQFAANIQFNLFSNWSVAGLHTYSGSEYVYDSLFFSATNLNSSVPDGVHWTIKTSEVGQAALFDYAKVTVDDANSTDVGSEPPTGQSSGNSGTTGSYISSSFFVPTN
;
A
#
# COMPACT_ATOMS: atom_id res chain seq x y z
N MET A 1 -57.41 54.25 15.80
CA MET A 1 -56.84 53.09 16.53
C MET A 1 -56.10 52.25 15.50
N SER A 2 -54.78 52.37 15.45
CA SER A 2 -53.94 51.78 14.39
C SER A 2 -53.45 50.40 14.82
N LEU A 3 -53.79 49.38 14.04
CA LEU A 3 -53.42 47.98 14.28
C LEU A 3 -52.03 47.74 13.67
N ALA A 4 -50.99 47.64 14.50
CA ALA A 4 -49.64 47.31 14.05
C ALA A 4 -49.53 45.80 13.81
N LEU A 5 -49.50 45.39 12.54
CA LEU A 5 -49.30 44.00 12.11
C LEU A 5 -47.80 43.68 12.18
N LEU A 6 -47.39 42.99 13.24
CA LEU A 6 -46.02 42.52 13.43
C LEU A 6 -45.78 41.30 12.52
N VAL A 7 -45.10 41.50 11.39
CA VAL A 7 -44.72 40.42 10.46
C VAL A 7 -43.55 39.65 11.07
N LEU A 8 -43.83 38.50 11.68
CA LEU A 8 -42.82 37.52 12.11
C LEU A 8 -42.21 36.85 10.87
N LEU A 9 -41.04 37.32 10.45
CA LEU A 9 -40.22 36.65 9.44
C LEU A 9 -39.64 35.36 10.08
N PRO A 10 -39.94 34.15 9.56
CA PRO A 10 -39.24 32.96 10.04
C PRO A 10 -37.81 33.03 9.53
N LEU A 11 -36.87 33.27 10.44
CA LEU A 11 -35.43 33.13 10.19
C LEU A 11 -35.14 31.65 9.96
N THR A 12 -35.35 31.16 8.73
CA THR A 12 -34.93 29.83 8.29
C THR A 12 -33.41 29.84 8.24
N LEU A 13 -32.78 29.50 9.35
CA LEU A 13 -31.37 29.11 9.40
C LEU A 13 -31.20 27.93 8.44
N LEU A 14 -30.66 28.23 7.26
CA LEU A 14 -30.11 27.23 6.36
C LEU A 14 -28.91 26.62 7.08
N PHE A 15 -29.15 25.56 7.86
CA PHE A 15 -28.09 24.72 8.37
C PHE A 15 -27.43 24.05 7.16
N SER A 16 -26.31 24.61 6.70
CA SER A 16 -25.42 23.93 5.78
C SER A 16 -24.94 22.66 6.48
N VAL A 17 -25.51 21.51 6.10
CA VAL A 17 -25.01 20.22 6.55
C VAL A 17 -23.67 20.02 5.86
N ALA A 18 -22.57 20.28 6.59
CA ALA A 18 -21.26 19.86 6.14
C ALA A 18 -21.25 18.33 6.11
N ARG A 19 -21.14 17.74 4.92
CA ARG A 19 -20.85 16.32 4.76
C ARG A 19 -19.33 16.17 4.81
N ALA A 20 -18.84 15.43 5.79
CA ALA A 20 -17.51 14.84 5.68
C ALA A 20 -17.63 13.68 4.69
N ASP A 21 -16.99 13.79 3.53
CA ASP A 21 -16.82 12.66 2.63
C ASP A 21 -15.65 11.81 3.11
N LEU A 22 -15.65 10.51 2.81
CA LEU A 22 -14.56 9.60 3.14
C LEU A 22 -13.84 9.21 1.86
N ALA A 23 -12.54 9.46 1.81
CA ALA A 23 -11.70 9.10 0.67
C ALA A 23 -10.76 7.95 1.03
N ASN A 24 -10.45 7.10 0.05
CA ASN A 24 -9.44 6.05 0.19
C ASN A 24 -8.14 6.47 -0.48
N LEU A 25 -7.09 6.66 0.32
CA LEU A 25 -5.73 6.88 -0.17
C LEU A 25 -5.05 5.52 -0.37
N THR A 26 -4.58 5.24 -1.58
CA THR A 26 -3.77 4.05 -1.88
C THR A 26 -2.29 4.41 -1.80
N ILE A 27 -1.53 3.67 -1.00
CA ILE A 27 -0.13 3.94 -0.68
C ILE A 27 0.70 2.73 -1.10
N ASP A 28 1.57 2.98 -2.06
CA ASP A 28 2.53 2.02 -2.60
C ASP A 28 3.57 1.57 -1.56
N ASP A 29 4.01 0.31 -1.62
CA ASP A 29 5.06 -0.27 -0.75
C ASP A 29 6.40 0.46 -0.84
N THR A 30 6.68 1.14 -1.95
CA THR A 30 7.92 1.93 -2.10
C THR A 30 7.88 3.28 -1.37
N ASN A 31 6.73 3.70 -0.82
CA ASN A 31 6.59 4.97 -0.13
C ASN A 31 7.13 4.92 1.31
N THR A 32 8.39 5.30 1.48
CA THR A 32 9.12 5.30 2.76
C THR A 32 8.62 6.33 3.78
N THR A 33 7.67 7.19 3.43
CA THR A 33 6.99 8.06 4.40
C THR A 33 6.05 7.26 5.29
N TYR A 34 5.39 6.25 4.72
CA TYR A 34 4.41 5.42 5.41
C TYR A 34 5.01 4.07 5.82
N TRP A 35 5.80 3.47 4.93
CA TRP A 35 6.41 2.16 5.14
C TRP A 35 7.79 2.27 5.79
N VAL A 36 7.98 1.55 6.89
CA VAL A 36 9.28 1.36 7.54
C VAL A 36 9.60 -0.13 7.52
N TRP A 37 10.48 -0.50 6.60
CA TRP A 37 10.98 -1.86 6.44
C TRP A 37 12.11 -2.10 7.45
N LEU A 38 11.91 -3.00 8.41
CA LEU A 38 12.91 -3.33 9.43
C LEU A 38 13.66 -4.60 9.03
N ASN A 39 14.99 -4.57 9.17
CA ASN A 39 15.92 -5.62 8.73
C ASN A 39 16.00 -5.74 7.20
N SER A 40 16.40 -6.90 6.67
CA SER A 40 16.79 -7.10 5.27
C SER A 40 15.60 -7.42 4.35
N TRP A 41 14.71 -6.45 4.13
CA TRP A 41 13.72 -6.53 3.06
C TRP A 41 14.36 -6.34 1.69
N THR A 42 13.82 -7.02 0.68
CA THR A 42 14.20 -6.84 -0.71
C THR A 42 13.06 -6.17 -1.46
N ALA A 43 13.26 -4.90 -1.84
CA ALA A 43 12.36 -4.20 -2.75
C ALA A 43 12.55 -4.77 -4.16
N ILE A 44 11.47 -5.21 -4.80
CA ILE A 44 11.50 -5.79 -6.14
C ILE A 44 10.71 -4.89 -7.08
N THR A 45 11.33 -4.59 -8.22
CA THR A 45 10.75 -3.77 -9.29
C THR A 45 11.10 -4.38 -10.65
N PRO A 46 10.48 -3.95 -11.76
CA PRO A 46 10.83 -4.47 -13.08
C PRO A 46 12.29 -4.21 -13.49
N THR A 47 12.92 -3.15 -12.94
CA THR A 47 14.31 -2.81 -13.21
C THR A 47 15.29 -3.42 -12.21
N LEU A 48 14.79 -3.92 -11.07
CA LEU A 48 15.55 -4.59 -10.03
C LEU A 48 14.86 -5.91 -9.64
N PRO A 49 14.86 -6.92 -10.52
CA PRO A 49 14.29 -8.22 -10.21
C PRO A 49 15.16 -8.95 -9.16
N CYS A 50 14.57 -9.93 -8.48
CA CYS A 50 15.30 -10.81 -7.55
C CYS A 50 15.28 -12.26 -8.05
N PRO A 51 16.15 -12.69 -8.98
CA PRO A 51 16.12 -14.07 -9.51
C PRO A 51 16.33 -15.17 -8.46
N GLY A 52 16.90 -14.84 -7.30
CA GLY A 52 17.13 -15.76 -6.19
C GLY A 52 16.01 -15.81 -5.15
N CYS A 53 14.98 -14.96 -5.27
CA CYS A 53 13.86 -14.96 -4.34
C CYS A 53 12.96 -16.18 -4.57
N ALA A 54 12.48 -16.78 -3.48
CA ALA A 54 11.67 -18.01 -3.52
C ALA A 54 10.34 -17.80 -4.25
N ALA A 55 9.78 -16.59 -4.18
CA ALA A 55 8.58 -16.20 -4.87
C ALA A 55 8.91 -15.25 -6.05
N GLN A 56 8.22 -15.46 -7.17
CA GLN A 56 8.35 -14.71 -8.41
C GLN A 56 6.95 -14.43 -8.98
N PRO A 57 6.15 -13.58 -8.33
CA PRO A 57 4.84 -13.23 -8.86
C PRO A 57 4.98 -12.49 -10.20
N ASP A 58 3.98 -12.62 -11.07
CA ASP A 58 3.84 -11.76 -12.25
C ASP A 58 3.67 -10.28 -11.83
N SER A 59 4.71 -9.49 -12.07
CA SER A 59 4.75 -8.06 -11.77
C SER A 59 3.63 -7.24 -12.43
N THR A 60 2.99 -7.72 -13.50
CA THR A 60 1.90 -6.98 -14.17
C THR A 60 0.59 -7.01 -13.37
N SER A 61 0.49 -7.89 -12.38
CA SER A 61 -0.68 -8.05 -11.50
C SER A 61 -0.48 -7.41 -10.11
N VAL A 62 0.61 -6.67 -9.91
CA VAL A 62 1.02 -6.05 -8.65
C VAL A 62 0.84 -4.53 -8.76
N TYR A 63 0.42 -3.86 -7.68
CA TYR A 63 0.22 -2.42 -7.70
C TYR A 63 1.54 -1.71 -8.02
N ASN A 64 1.50 -0.79 -8.99
CA ASN A 64 2.67 -0.16 -9.61
C ASN A 64 3.82 -1.10 -10.03
N ARG A 65 3.56 -2.41 -10.11
CA ARG A 65 4.55 -3.44 -10.44
C ARG A 65 5.68 -3.54 -9.41
N THR A 66 5.44 -3.20 -8.15
CA THR A 66 6.44 -3.23 -7.07
C THR A 66 5.95 -4.04 -5.88
N TRP A 67 6.86 -4.76 -5.22
CA TRP A 67 6.55 -5.41 -3.94
C TRP A 67 7.80 -5.54 -3.08
N HIS A 68 7.62 -5.71 -1.78
CA HIS A 68 8.69 -6.02 -0.83
C HIS A 68 8.62 -7.50 -0.42
N ASP A 69 9.72 -8.22 -0.65
CA ASP A 69 9.93 -9.60 -0.23
C ASP A 69 10.72 -9.64 1.09
N GLY A 70 10.16 -10.33 2.09
CA GLY A 70 10.75 -10.45 3.41
C GLY A 70 10.66 -11.85 4.00
N THR A 71 11.77 -12.33 4.57
CA THR A 71 11.89 -13.58 5.32
C THR A 71 12.45 -13.29 6.72
N LEU A 72 11.79 -13.72 7.79
CA LEU A 72 12.24 -13.50 9.19
C LEU A 72 12.45 -12.01 9.54
N VAL A 73 11.61 -11.14 8.99
CA VAL A 73 11.70 -9.68 9.14
C VAL A 73 10.43 -9.09 9.80
N SER A 74 10.43 -7.79 10.01
CA SER A 74 9.30 -7.03 10.55
C SER A 74 9.20 -5.69 9.83
N GLY A 75 8.12 -4.96 10.08
CA GLY A 75 8.00 -3.61 9.59
C GLY A 75 6.85 -2.86 10.23
N ILE A 76 6.73 -1.60 9.87
CA ILE A 76 5.73 -0.67 10.38
C ILE A 76 5.10 0.06 9.19
N PHE A 77 3.79 0.24 9.26
CA PHE A 77 3.02 1.08 8.36
C PHE A 77 2.35 2.15 9.20
N ASN A 78 2.85 3.37 9.10
CA ASN A 78 2.33 4.53 9.83
C ASN A 78 1.21 5.17 9.02
N PHE A 79 0.13 5.60 9.67
CA PHE A 79 -0.98 6.24 8.97
C PHE A 79 -1.79 7.14 9.91
N GLN A 80 -2.65 7.97 9.33
CA GLN A 80 -3.67 8.71 10.05
C GLN A 80 -4.97 8.59 9.25
N GLY A 81 -5.99 7.97 9.83
CA GLY A 81 -7.25 7.68 9.15
C GLY A 81 -8.24 6.93 10.03
N THR A 82 -9.43 6.68 9.47
CA THR A 82 -10.51 5.95 10.14
C THR A 82 -10.48 4.45 9.85
N ALA A 83 -9.75 4.03 8.81
CA ALA A 83 -9.49 2.63 8.51
C ALA A 83 -8.15 2.44 7.78
N VAL A 84 -7.58 1.26 7.93
CA VAL A 84 -6.38 0.81 7.21
C VAL A 84 -6.58 -0.61 6.70
N TYR A 85 -6.06 -0.88 5.51
CA TYR A 85 -6.08 -2.19 4.85
C TYR A 85 -4.69 -2.42 4.25
N ILE A 86 -4.01 -3.49 4.63
CA ILE A 86 -2.70 -3.85 4.08
C ILE A 86 -2.88 -5.04 3.14
N TYR A 87 -2.39 -4.86 1.92
CA TYR A 87 -2.48 -5.84 0.84
C TYR A 87 -1.10 -6.38 0.49
N GLY A 88 -1.11 -7.62 0.03
CA GLY A 88 0.07 -8.30 -0.46
C GLY A 88 -0.31 -9.40 -1.43
N ILE A 89 0.65 -10.29 -1.65
CA ILE A 89 0.51 -11.43 -2.54
C ILE A 89 0.64 -12.69 -1.70
N ASP A 90 -0.43 -13.46 -1.62
CA ASP A 90 -0.32 -14.81 -1.09
C ASP A 90 0.47 -15.67 -2.06
N ILE A 91 1.40 -16.46 -1.52
CA ILE A 91 2.29 -17.32 -2.31
C ILE A 91 2.06 -18.79 -1.98
N PRO A 92 2.41 -19.74 -2.85
CA PRO A 92 2.18 -21.16 -2.60
C PRO A 92 2.68 -21.60 -1.21
N LYS A 93 1.89 -22.39 -0.49
CA LYS A 93 2.05 -22.69 0.94
C LYS A 93 3.46 -23.14 1.36
N GLN A 94 4.22 -23.80 0.48
CA GLN A 94 5.59 -24.22 0.76
C GLN A 94 6.58 -23.06 0.92
N PHE A 95 6.18 -21.86 0.50
CA PHE A 95 6.93 -20.61 0.61
C PHE A 95 6.20 -19.57 1.46
N ALA A 96 4.94 -19.77 1.85
CA ALA A 96 4.17 -18.78 2.59
C ALA A 96 4.61 -18.70 4.06
N ALA A 97 4.89 -17.49 4.54
CA ALA A 97 5.09 -17.24 5.96
C ALA A 97 3.81 -16.77 6.64
N ASN A 98 3.67 -17.07 7.93
CA ASN A 98 2.60 -16.48 8.74
C ASN A 98 2.97 -15.04 9.14
N ILE A 99 1.99 -14.14 9.18
CA ILE A 99 2.23 -12.72 9.48
C ILE A 99 1.38 -12.32 10.68
N GLN A 100 2.02 -11.92 11.77
CA GLN A 100 1.32 -11.38 12.94
C GLN A 100 1.28 -9.86 12.85
N PHE A 101 0.12 -9.26 13.09
CA PHE A 101 -0.10 -7.82 13.10
C PHE A 101 -0.47 -7.32 14.50
N ASN A 102 0.00 -6.13 14.83
CA ASN A 102 -0.27 -5.41 16.07
C ASN A 102 -0.57 -3.94 15.73
N LEU A 103 -1.59 -3.35 16.36
CA LEU A 103 -1.84 -1.90 16.29
C LEU A 103 -1.10 -1.19 17.42
N PHE A 104 -0.47 -0.05 17.16
CA PHE A 104 0.26 0.70 18.19
C PHE A 104 -0.64 1.29 19.28
N SER A 105 -1.89 1.61 18.95
CA SER A 105 -2.87 2.10 19.91
C SER A 105 -3.15 1.15 21.07
N ASN A 106 -2.97 -0.17 20.90
CA ASN A 106 -3.22 -1.15 21.97
C ASN A 106 -2.12 -2.19 22.18
N TRP A 107 -1.13 -2.27 21.28
CA TRP A 107 -0.02 -3.25 21.25
C TRP A 107 -0.44 -4.73 21.39
N SER A 108 -1.73 -5.03 21.32
CA SER A 108 -2.27 -6.39 21.33
C SER A 108 -2.20 -6.97 19.92
N VAL A 109 -2.20 -8.31 19.82
CA VAL A 109 -2.27 -8.97 18.50
C VAL A 109 -3.61 -8.59 17.89
N ALA A 110 -3.55 -7.82 16.81
CA ALA A 110 -4.71 -7.33 16.09
C ALA A 110 -5.14 -8.30 14.97
N GLY A 111 -4.21 -9.11 14.46
CA GLY A 111 -4.49 -10.11 13.44
C GLY A 111 -3.35 -11.10 13.22
N LEU A 112 -3.71 -12.23 12.61
CA LEU A 112 -2.78 -13.22 12.09
C LEU A 112 -3.22 -13.55 10.66
N HIS A 113 -2.34 -13.31 9.70
CA HIS A 113 -2.53 -13.75 8.32
C HIS A 113 -1.81 -15.07 8.09
N THR A 114 -2.52 -16.03 7.48
CA THR A 114 -2.00 -17.33 7.09
C THR A 114 -2.61 -17.72 5.76
N TYR A 115 -1.82 -18.34 4.89
CA TYR A 115 -2.31 -18.85 3.62
C TYR A 115 -1.83 -20.28 3.38
N SER A 116 -2.72 -21.12 2.85
CA SER A 116 -2.47 -22.56 2.65
C SER A 116 -2.77 -23.05 1.23
N GLY A 117 -3.00 -22.12 0.30
CA GLY A 117 -3.21 -22.44 -1.11
C GLY A 117 -1.91 -22.76 -1.86
N SER A 118 -2.05 -23.16 -3.13
CA SER A 118 -0.94 -23.57 -4.00
C SER A 118 -0.62 -22.57 -5.11
N GLU A 119 -1.36 -21.46 -5.17
CA GLU A 119 -1.28 -20.46 -6.24
C GLU A 119 -0.96 -19.08 -5.65
N TYR A 120 -0.50 -18.18 -6.53
CA TYR A 120 -0.41 -16.77 -6.20
C TYR A 120 -1.81 -16.16 -6.12
N VAL A 121 -2.10 -15.42 -5.05
CA VAL A 121 -3.33 -14.61 -4.96
C VAL A 121 -2.91 -13.16 -4.76
N TYR A 122 -3.13 -12.36 -5.79
CA TYR A 122 -2.89 -10.92 -5.81
C TYR A 122 -3.99 -10.18 -5.07
N ASP A 123 -3.71 -8.94 -4.66
CA ASP A 123 -4.64 -8.12 -3.88
C ASP A 123 -5.15 -8.85 -2.62
N SER A 124 -4.33 -9.71 -2.02
CA SER A 124 -4.72 -10.44 -0.82
C SER A 124 -4.69 -9.50 0.39
N LEU A 125 -5.80 -9.46 1.13
CA LEU A 125 -5.92 -8.65 2.34
C LEU A 125 -5.22 -9.35 3.51
N PHE A 126 -4.04 -8.87 3.89
CA PHE A 126 -3.30 -9.41 5.02
C PHE A 126 -3.80 -8.88 6.35
N PHE A 127 -4.21 -7.61 6.39
CA PHE A 127 -4.66 -6.97 7.62
C PHE A 127 -5.69 -5.87 7.34
N SER A 128 -6.65 -5.71 8.24
CA SER A 128 -7.54 -4.54 8.24
C SER A 128 -7.91 -4.11 9.66
N ALA A 129 -8.11 -2.80 9.82
CA ALA A 129 -8.69 -2.21 11.01
C ALA A 129 -9.58 -1.02 10.62
N THR A 130 -10.69 -0.85 11.32
CA THR A 130 -11.72 0.18 11.05
C THR A 130 -12.16 0.84 12.35
N ASN A 131 -12.98 1.89 12.26
CA ASN A 131 -13.44 2.68 13.41
C ASN A 131 -12.27 3.27 14.23
N LEU A 132 -11.20 3.63 13.53
CA LEU A 132 -10.01 4.24 14.10
C LEU A 132 -10.21 5.75 14.29
N ASN A 133 -9.45 6.34 15.21
CA ASN A 133 -9.51 7.76 15.49
C ASN A 133 -8.68 8.55 14.46
N SER A 134 -9.33 9.18 13.47
CA SER A 134 -8.65 9.96 12.43
C SER A 134 -7.89 11.18 12.95
N SER A 135 -8.17 11.62 14.19
CA SER A 135 -7.46 12.76 14.80
C SER A 135 -6.09 12.40 15.39
N VAL A 136 -5.73 11.12 15.46
CA VAL A 136 -4.49 10.64 16.08
C VAL A 136 -3.74 9.74 15.09
N PRO A 137 -2.47 10.03 14.74
CA PRO A 137 -1.65 9.09 13.99
C PRO A 137 -1.51 7.75 14.71
N ASP A 138 -1.59 6.65 13.98
CA ASP A 138 -1.42 5.28 14.47
C ASP A 138 -0.44 4.51 13.57
N GLY A 139 -0.13 3.28 13.92
CA GLY A 139 0.73 2.40 13.14
C GLY A 139 0.32 0.95 13.25
N VAL A 140 0.50 0.22 12.15
CA VAL A 140 0.45 -1.23 12.11
C VAL A 140 1.88 -1.75 12.14
N HIS A 141 2.22 -2.53 13.15
CA HIS A 141 3.46 -3.30 13.18
C HIS A 141 3.18 -4.75 12.81
N TRP A 142 4.00 -5.32 11.95
CA TRP A 142 3.94 -6.74 11.63
C TRP A 142 5.25 -7.45 11.92
N THR A 143 5.15 -8.75 12.15
CA THR A 143 6.29 -9.64 12.29
C THR A 143 6.02 -10.92 11.52
N ILE A 144 6.98 -11.34 10.71
CA ILE A 144 6.93 -12.63 10.04
C ILE A 144 7.20 -13.74 11.06
N LYS A 145 6.20 -14.60 11.27
CA LYS A 145 6.21 -15.74 12.20
C LYS A 145 6.49 -17.04 11.43
N THR A 146 7.68 -17.13 10.87
CA THR A 146 8.20 -18.39 10.34
C THR A 146 9.44 -18.82 11.12
N SER A 147 9.68 -20.12 11.21
CA SER A 147 10.94 -20.71 11.69
C SER A 147 11.75 -21.32 10.55
N GLU A 148 11.24 -21.29 9.33
CA GLU A 148 11.83 -21.96 8.18
C GLU A 148 12.44 -20.95 7.21
N VAL A 149 13.71 -21.18 6.87
CA VAL A 149 14.39 -20.44 5.80
C VAL A 149 13.74 -20.83 4.48
N GLY A 150 13.29 -19.84 3.71
CA GLY A 150 12.59 -20.03 2.44
C GLY A 150 11.10 -19.72 2.48
N GLN A 151 10.56 -19.38 3.65
CA GLN A 151 9.21 -18.81 3.74
C GLN A 151 9.26 -17.27 3.75
N ALA A 152 8.44 -16.64 2.94
CA ALA A 152 8.41 -15.19 2.74
C ALA A 152 6.99 -14.63 2.87
N ALA A 153 6.92 -13.31 3.02
CA ALA A 153 5.72 -12.52 2.80
C ALA A 153 6.01 -11.45 1.75
N LEU A 154 5.06 -11.24 0.85
CA LEU A 154 5.14 -10.25 -0.21
C LEU A 154 4.13 -9.12 0.06
N PHE A 155 4.62 -7.95 0.42
CA PHE A 155 3.78 -6.76 0.65
C PHE A 155 3.75 -5.89 -0.62
N ASP A 156 2.58 -5.37 -0.98
CA ASP A 156 2.35 -4.66 -2.25
C ASP A 156 1.87 -3.22 -2.03
N TYR A 157 0.77 -3.02 -1.32
CA TYR A 157 0.26 -1.68 -1.03
C TYR A 157 -0.64 -1.66 0.20
N ALA A 158 -1.01 -0.46 0.62
CA ALA A 158 -2.02 -0.24 1.64
C ALA A 158 -3.09 0.75 1.18
N LYS A 159 -4.27 0.65 1.77
CA LYS A 159 -5.34 1.66 1.65
C LYS A 159 -5.64 2.24 3.01
N VAL A 160 -5.76 3.57 3.08
CA VAL A 160 -6.15 4.29 4.29
C VAL A 160 -7.40 5.10 3.98
N THR A 161 -8.45 4.93 4.79
CA THR A 161 -9.66 5.76 4.69
C THR A 161 -9.43 7.04 5.52
N VAL A 162 -9.58 8.20 4.90
CA VAL A 162 -9.37 9.52 5.50
C VAL A 162 -10.61 10.39 5.33
N ASP A 163 -10.76 11.40 6.19
CA ASP A 163 -11.78 12.43 6.05
C ASP A 163 -11.40 13.37 4.88
N ASP A 164 -12.21 13.42 3.83
CA ASP A 164 -11.98 14.15 2.58
C ASP A 164 -12.01 15.68 2.75
N ALA A 165 -12.35 16.16 3.95
CA ALA A 165 -12.38 17.59 4.27
C ALA A 165 -11.03 18.31 4.07
N ASN A 166 -9.94 17.57 3.89
CA ASN A 166 -8.59 18.09 3.67
C ASN A 166 -7.92 17.62 2.36
N SER A 167 -8.67 16.94 1.49
CA SER A 167 -8.21 16.63 0.14
C SER A 167 -8.26 17.91 -0.70
N THR A 168 -7.19 18.71 -0.64
CA THR A 168 -6.89 19.59 -1.77
C THR A 168 -6.59 18.68 -2.94
N ASP A 169 -7.63 18.42 -3.73
CA ASP A 169 -7.64 17.73 -5.00
C ASP A 169 -6.37 18.08 -5.79
N VAL A 170 -5.35 17.23 -5.71
CA VAL A 170 -4.21 17.29 -6.64
C VAL A 170 -4.74 16.62 -7.90
N GLY A 171 -5.63 17.34 -8.58
CA GLY A 171 -6.23 16.96 -9.84
C GLY A 171 -5.11 16.56 -10.79
N SER A 172 -5.06 15.26 -11.06
CA SER A 172 -4.17 14.69 -12.07
C SER A 172 -4.70 15.16 -13.42
N GLU A 173 -4.10 16.21 -13.98
CA GLU A 173 -4.27 16.53 -15.39
C GLU A 173 -3.86 15.30 -16.22
N PRO A 174 -4.66 14.89 -17.21
CA PRO A 174 -4.26 13.83 -18.13
C PRO A 174 -3.08 14.33 -18.98
N PRO A 175 -2.05 13.49 -19.22
CA PRO A 175 -0.94 13.88 -20.08
C PRO A 175 -1.48 14.13 -21.50
N THR A 176 -1.37 15.37 -21.95
CA THR A 176 -1.58 15.73 -23.35
C THR A 176 -0.51 15.05 -24.18
N GLY A 177 -0.92 13.99 -24.88
CA GLY A 177 -0.07 13.29 -25.83
C GLY A 177 0.38 14.21 -26.95
N GLN A 178 1.68 14.53 -26.99
CA GLN A 178 2.33 15.07 -28.18
C GLN A 178 3.13 13.94 -28.85
N SER A 179 2.49 13.36 -29.86
CA SER A 179 3.12 12.53 -30.88
C SER A 179 4.03 13.41 -31.74
N SER A 180 5.35 13.18 -31.66
CA SER A 180 6.32 13.61 -32.66
C SER A 180 7.32 12.49 -32.86
N GLY A 181 7.12 11.70 -33.91
CA GLY A 181 8.09 10.72 -34.36
C GLY A 181 9.35 11.41 -34.87
N ASN A 182 10.50 10.78 -34.65
CA ASN A 182 11.55 10.83 -35.64
C ASN A 182 12.38 9.55 -35.66
N SER A 183 12.72 9.17 -36.89
CA SER A 183 13.32 7.91 -37.31
C SER A 183 14.85 8.00 -37.35
N GLY A 184 15.53 6.85 -37.22
CA GLY A 184 16.97 6.66 -37.44
C GLY A 184 17.80 6.74 -36.14
N THR A 185 18.81 5.92 -35.87
CA THR A 185 19.73 5.21 -36.77
C THR A 185 20.46 4.12 -35.98
N THR A 186 20.78 3.02 -36.67
CA THR A 186 21.70 1.92 -36.36
C THR A 186 22.92 2.27 -35.49
N GLY A 187 23.21 1.42 -34.50
CA GLY A 187 24.45 1.44 -33.71
C GLY A 187 24.72 0.11 -33.01
N SER A 188 25.48 -0.76 -33.68
CA SER A 188 26.00 -2.05 -33.20
C SER A 188 27.06 -1.86 -32.11
N TYR A 189 26.92 -2.53 -30.95
CA TYR A 189 28.02 -2.74 -30.01
C TYR A 189 28.02 -4.14 -29.38
N ILE A 190 28.89 -4.98 -29.97
CA ILE A 190 29.93 -5.82 -29.34
C ILE A 190 29.61 -6.50 -28.00
N SER A 191 29.45 -7.82 -28.11
CA SER A 191 29.57 -8.85 -27.08
C SER A 191 30.96 -8.86 -26.42
N SER A 192 31.02 -8.81 -25.09
CA SER A 192 32.19 -9.17 -24.30
C SER A 192 31.87 -10.34 -23.37
N SER A 193 32.48 -11.48 -23.65
CA SER A 193 32.50 -12.68 -22.81
C SER A 193 33.39 -12.45 -21.58
N PHE A 194 32.83 -12.61 -20.38
CA PHE A 194 33.57 -12.58 -19.13
C PHE A 194 34.12 -13.96 -18.79
N PHE A 195 35.40 -14.01 -18.46
CA PHE A 195 36.17 -15.20 -18.08
C PHE A 195 36.03 -15.43 -16.57
N VAL A 196 35.73 -16.67 -16.16
CA VAL A 196 35.71 -17.09 -14.74
C VAL A 196 37.02 -17.84 -14.45
N PRO A 197 37.82 -17.43 -13.45
CA PRO A 197 38.88 -18.28 -12.92
C PRO A 197 38.33 -19.20 -11.83
N THR A 198 38.62 -20.49 -11.97
CA THR A 198 38.47 -21.50 -10.91
C THR A 198 39.57 -21.37 -9.88
N ASN A 199 39.21 -21.56 -8.61
CA ASN A 199 40.10 -22.07 -7.56
C ASN A 199 39.37 -23.17 -6.82
#